data_AF-A0A4Q3JZS3-F1
#
_entry.id   AF-A0A4Q3JZS3-F1
#
_cell.length_a   1.000
_cell.length_b   1.000
_cell.length_c   1.000
_cell.angle_alpha   90.00
_cell.angle_beta   90.00
_cell.angle_gamma   90.00
#
_symmetry.space_group_name_H-M   'P 1'
#
loop_
_entity.id
_entity.type
_entity.pdbx_description
1 polymer ?
#
loop_
_entity_poly.entity_id
_entity_poly.type
_entity_poly.pdbx_seq_one_letter_code
_entity_poly.pdbx_strand_id
1 'polypeptide(L)' 'MNEIEADVSGTIVEVMVDNGKSVEFGQKLFKLRRT' A
#
# COMPACT_ATOMS: atom_id res chain seq x y z
N MET A 1 -13.86 1.94 -7.88
CA MET A 1 -12.96 1.26 -6.94
C MET A 1 -11.69 1.01 -7.72
N ASN A 2 -10.59 1.66 -7.35
CA ASN A 2 -9.33 1.50 -8.07
C ASN A 2 -8.54 0.40 -7.36
N GLU A 3 -8.10 -0.58 -8.10
CA GLU A 3 -7.21 -1.64 -7.62
C GLU A 3 -5.77 -1.26 -7.99
N ILE A 4 -4.84 -1.45 -7.06
CA ILE A 4 -3.40 -1.25 -7.30
C ILE A 4 -2.77 -2.63 -7.19
N GLU A 5 -2.37 -3.19 -8.33
CA GLU A 5 -1.68 -4.48 -8.38
C GLU A 5 -0.23 -4.33 -7.91
N ALA A 6 0.29 -5.37 -7.24
CA ALA A 6 1.67 -5.41 -6.81
C ALA A 6 2.59 -5.74 -8.00
N ASP A 7 3.64 -4.94 -8.19
CA ASP A 7 4.69 -5.15 -9.19
C ASP A 7 5.79 -6.11 -8.70
N VAL A 8 5.87 -6.34 -7.38
CA VAL A 8 6.88 -7.20 -6.74
C VAL A 8 6.27 -8.14 -5.70
N SER A 9 6.92 -9.29 -5.51
CA SER A 9 6.60 -10.23 -4.43
C SER A 9 7.28 -9.80 -3.11
N GLY A 10 6.57 -9.98 -2.00
CA GLY A 10 7.06 -9.60 -0.68
C GLY A 10 6.05 -9.89 0.44
N THR A 11 6.39 -9.46 1.65
CA THR A 11 5.51 -9.48 2.82
C THR A 11 5.19 -8.04 3.23
N ILE A 12 3.91 -7.72 3.43
CA ILE A 12 3.49 -6.43 4.01
C ILE A 12 3.92 -6.41 5.47
N VAL A 13 4.70 -5.40 5.86
CA VAL A 13 5.18 -5.26 7.25
C VAL A 13 4.46 -4.16 8.01
N GLU A 14 3.79 -3.23 7.31
CA GLU A 14 3.07 -2.12 7.92
C GLU A 14 2.04 -1.54 6.95
N VAL A 15 0.85 -1.18 7.44
CA VAL A 15 -0.18 -0.43 6.71
C VAL A 15 -0.24 0.98 7.30
N MET A 16 -0.11 2.01 6.46
CA MET A 16 0.06 3.41 6.88
C MET A 16 -1.18 4.28 6.60
N VAL A 17 -2.32 3.65 6.29
CA VAL A 17 -3.58 4.33 5.96
C VAL A 17 -4.77 3.64 6.62
N ASP A 18 -5.82 4.40 6.88
CA ASP A 18 -7.08 3.90 7.43
C ASP A 18 -8.13 3.69 6.33
N ASN A 19 -8.97 2.67 6.52
CA ASN A 19 -10.06 2.38 5.60
C ASN A 19 -11.09 3.55 5.57
N GLY A 20 -11.59 3.88 4.38
CA GLY A 20 -12.56 4.95 4.18
C GLY A 20 -12.02 6.38 4.31
N LYS A 21 -10.69 6.55 4.48
CA LYS A 21 -10.03 7.86 4.42
C LYS A 21 -9.54 8.18 3.01
N SER A 22 -9.59 9.46 2.64
CA SER A 22 -9.01 9.95 1.40
C SER A 22 -7.49 9.80 1.41
N VAL A 23 -6.90 9.57 0.23
CA VAL A 23 -5.45 9.52 0.03
C VAL A 23 -5.05 10.49 -1.08
N GLU A 24 -3.81 10.98 -1.03
CA GLU A 24 -3.25 11.89 -2.03
C GLU A 24 -2.32 11.16 -3.01
N PHE A 25 -2.11 11.76 -4.18
CA PHE A 25 -1.16 11.23 -5.15
C PHE A 25 0.26 11.20 -4.57
N GLY A 26 0.90 10.04 -4.63
CA GLY A 26 2.24 9.81 -4.08
C GLY A 26 2.28 9.49 -2.58
N GLN A 27 1.13 9.46 -1.89
CA GLN A 27 1.06 9.02 -0.50
C GLN A 27 1.44 7.54 -0.37
N LYS A 28 2.30 7.21 0.61
CA LYS A 28 2.69 5.83 0.90
C LYS A 28 1.55 5.10 1.62
N LEU A 29 1.14 3.95 1.10
CA LEU A 29 0.01 3.19 1.64
C LEU A 29 0.45 2.07 2.60
N PHE A 30 1.56 1.40 2.31
CA PHE A 30 2.09 0.30 3.10
C PHE A 30 3.61 0.17 2.92
N LYS A 31 4.27 -0.57 3.82
CA LYS A 31 5.66 -0.98 3.68
C LYS A 31 5.72 -2.45 3.32
N LEU A 32 6.65 -2.78 2.42
CA LEU A 32 6.91 -4.14 1.97
C LEU A 32 8.32 -4.55 2.35
N ARG A 33 8.50 -5.79 2.83
CA ARG A 33 9.79 -6.47 2.87
C ARG A 33 9.84 -7.46 1.71
N ARG A 34 10.79 -7.27 0.79
CA ARG A 34 10.97 -8.14 -0.38
C ARG A 34 11.39 -9.54 0.06
N THR A 35 10.89 -10.55 -0.64
CA THR A 35 11.31 -11.95 -0.49
C THR A 35 12.41 -12.29 -1.48
#